data_AF-A0A166DFP5-F1
#
_entry.id   AF-A0A166DFP5-F1
#
_cell.length_a   1.000
_cell.length_b   1.000
_cell.length_c   1.000
_cell.angle_alpha   90.00
_cell.angle_beta   90.00
_cell.angle_gamma   90.00
#
_symmetry.space_group_name_H-M   'P 1'
#
loop_
_entity.id
_entity.type
_entity.pdbx_description
1 polymer ?
#
loop_
_entity_poly.entity_id
_entity_poly.type
_entity_poly.pdbx_seq_one_letter_code
_entity_poly.pdbx_strand_id
1 'polypeptide(L)'
;MSATHAITGSHRQLSFRSAFATEAERKRENLSECPRIPSPYLEGSRLSLSLTCHALKHTSIVVEVVKAFTPFTCSQTLLVHPVSSSSPSVCLPGIFILKFADVRFTPRADTPQEESYAYTWTYDTREAFVEGARRVRNHEWGNEWTDYIPDGRPYLPGESKAGDDDESDITLWSYEMGHYYSVQAFYDREEQAYHALGSLQGRDIPRLLGTVSLETGDLEPLLSSIRGLALEYIDGQTLANFKLGESISTEQAERVSQATLQAVRCMRDCLIVHNDLALRNIMVRCLRPGSNNFDFNHPVIIDFGLSGIYSLEHDDYETLVDHLRTNVNDVRHMFYYADWHIQSLYLGAYQPDKLTGYARANRLIDRLDAETRARNFEEISAPEREVLLNAIDEDGVAHMHVYEPARWKLRKGVHGKDADMNWEPLRPSGTV
;
A
#
# COMPACT_ATOMS: atom_id res chain seq x y z
N MET A 1 25.29 -41.91 37.27
CA MET A 1 24.93 -41.71 35.85
C MET A 1 23.41 -41.64 35.75
N SER A 2 22.88 -40.43 35.89
CA SER A 2 21.52 -40.02 35.50
C SER A 2 21.49 -38.51 35.68
N ALA A 3 21.29 -37.76 34.60
CA ALA A 3 21.26 -36.31 34.63
C ALA A 3 19.92 -35.84 34.06
N THR A 4 19.08 -35.33 34.96
CA THR A 4 17.80 -34.68 34.66
C THR A 4 18.02 -33.18 34.84
N HIS A 5 17.98 -32.40 33.75
CA HIS A 5 17.98 -30.94 33.83
C HIS A 5 16.55 -30.42 33.76
N ALA A 6 16.08 -29.86 34.88
CA ALA A 6 14.96 -28.94 34.93
C ALA A 6 15.54 -27.51 34.99
N ILE A 7 15.16 -26.66 34.03
CA ILE A 7 15.47 -25.23 34.05
C ILE A 7 14.20 -24.49 34.43
N THR A 8 14.23 -23.88 35.61
CA THR A 8 13.29 -22.86 36.08
C THR A 8 13.69 -21.50 35.53
N GLY A 9 12.86 -20.92 34.67
CA GLY A 9 13.05 -19.58 34.07
C GLY A 9 12.08 -18.56 34.67
N SER A 10 12.66 -17.65 35.45
CA SER A 10 12.09 -16.52 36.21
C SER A 10 11.14 -15.58 35.45
N HIS A 11 10.03 -15.23 36.12
CA HIS A 11 9.21 -14.04 35.91
C HIS A 11 10.07 -12.76 35.82
N ARG A 12 10.03 -12.04 34.69
CA ARG A 12 10.32 -10.59 34.59
C ARG A 12 9.93 -10.07 33.20
N GLN A 13 8.62 -9.97 32.92
CA GLN A 13 8.14 -9.31 31.71
C GLN A 13 6.74 -8.71 31.89
N LEU A 14 6.47 -8.10 33.05
CA LEU A 14 5.26 -7.33 33.30
C LEU A 14 5.62 -6.17 34.23
N SER A 15 6.14 -5.07 33.68
CA SER A 15 6.28 -3.80 34.43
C SER A 15 6.57 -2.58 33.54
N PHE A 16 7.02 -2.74 32.29
CA PHE A 16 7.43 -1.58 31.48
C PHE A 16 6.29 -0.92 30.67
N ARG A 17 5.17 -1.59 30.40
CA ARG A 17 4.03 -0.98 29.68
C ARG A 17 3.14 -0.06 30.53
N SER A 18 3.30 -0.07 31.86
CA SER A 18 2.36 0.56 32.79
C SER A 18 2.65 2.03 33.12
N ALA A 19 3.88 2.51 32.92
CA ALA A 19 4.27 3.88 33.31
C ALA A 19 4.19 4.88 32.15
N PHE A 20 4.47 4.45 30.91
CA PHE A 20 4.39 5.29 29.71
C PHE A 20 2.96 5.68 29.33
N ALA A 21 2.00 4.83 29.68
CA ALA A 21 0.57 5.14 29.56
C ALA A 21 0.23 6.42 30.34
N THR A 22 0.62 6.50 31.61
CA THR A 22 0.03 7.48 32.54
C THR A 22 0.42 8.97 32.34
N GLU A 23 1.59 9.29 31.78
CA GLU A 23 2.01 10.70 31.59
C GLU A 23 1.66 11.25 30.20
N ALA A 24 1.78 10.40 29.17
CA ALA A 24 1.23 10.69 27.84
C ALA A 24 -0.30 10.75 27.88
N GLU A 25 -0.97 9.89 28.64
CA GLU A 25 -2.42 9.95 28.89
C GLU A 25 -2.81 11.22 29.65
N ARG A 26 -2.05 11.65 30.67
CA ARG A 26 -2.31 12.93 31.36
C ARG A 26 -2.14 14.16 30.46
N LYS A 27 -1.12 14.20 29.60
CA LYS A 27 -0.96 15.26 28.60
C LYS A 27 -2.04 15.17 27.51
N ARG A 28 -2.53 13.97 27.16
CA ARG A 28 -3.64 13.74 26.21
C ARG A 28 -5.01 14.14 26.78
N GLU A 29 -5.29 13.89 28.06
CA GLU A 29 -6.51 14.32 28.74
C GLU A 29 -6.60 15.86 28.76
N ASN A 30 -5.50 16.55 29.03
CA ASN A 30 -5.42 18.02 28.96
C ASN A 30 -5.54 18.58 27.53
N LEU A 31 -5.04 17.89 26.51
CA LEU A 31 -5.21 18.28 25.10
C LEU A 31 -6.67 18.14 24.62
N SER A 32 -7.50 17.35 25.31
CA SER A 32 -8.92 17.18 24.95
C SER A 32 -9.78 18.42 25.26
N GLU A 33 -9.31 19.34 26.10
CA GLU A 33 -10.00 20.59 26.44
C GLU A 33 -9.64 21.77 25.50
N CYS A 34 -8.57 21.65 24.71
CA CYS A 34 -8.17 22.73 23.80
C CYS A 34 -9.08 22.77 22.55
N PRO A 35 -9.56 23.97 22.15
CA PRO A 35 -10.39 24.10 20.97
C PRO A 35 -9.64 23.67 19.71
N ARG A 36 -10.29 22.83 18.91
CA ARG A 36 -9.78 22.33 17.63
C ARG A 36 -9.96 23.36 16.54
N ILE A 37 -9.06 23.36 15.56
CA ILE A 37 -9.20 24.21 14.37
C ILE A 37 -10.39 23.71 13.54
N PRO A 38 -11.33 24.59 13.14
CA PRO A 38 -12.46 24.20 12.31
C PRO A 38 -12.00 23.63 10.96
N SER A 39 -12.60 22.51 10.54
CA SER A 39 -12.29 21.92 9.24
C SER A 39 -12.97 22.71 8.11
N PRO A 40 -12.24 23.08 7.03
CA PRO A 40 -12.84 23.69 5.85
C PRO A 40 -13.58 22.68 4.96
N TYR A 41 -13.46 21.37 5.24
CA TYR A 41 -13.87 20.28 4.36
C TYR A 41 -15.28 19.72 4.64
N LEU A 42 -16.14 20.54 5.24
CA LEU A 42 -17.52 20.16 5.54
C LEU A 42 -18.36 20.04 4.26
N GLU A 43 -19.37 19.17 4.29
CA GLU A 43 -20.36 19.06 3.21
C GLU A 43 -21.05 20.41 2.97
N GLY A 44 -21.17 20.79 1.69
CA GLY A 44 -21.68 22.10 1.25
C GLY A 44 -20.65 23.24 1.29
N SER A 45 -19.46 23.04 1.87
CA SER A 45 -18.40 24.05 1.83
C SER A 45 -17.89 24.27 0.40
N ARG A 46 -17.49 25.51 0.10
CA ARG A 46 -16.89 25.87 -1.18
C ARG A 46 -15.41 26.09 -1.04
N LEU A 47 -14.63 25.50 -1.96
CA LEU A 47 -13.18 25.62 -2.01
C LEU A 47 -12.77 26.31 -3.30
N SER A 48 -11.94 27.35 -3.18
CA SER A 48 -11.32 28.04 -4.31
C SER A 48 -9.93 27.45 -4.54
N LEU A 49 -9.70 26.90 -5.71
CA LEU A 49 -8.49 26.12 -6.02
C LEU A 49 -7.77 26.68 -7.24
N SER A 50 -6.45 26.48 -7.29
CA SER A 50 -5.64 26.63 -8.50
C SER A 50 -5.38 25.24 -9.08
N LEU A 51 -5.97 24.92 -10.22
CA LEU A 51 -5.80 23.66 -10.94
C LEU A 51 -4.68 23.76 -11.98
N THR A 52 -3.80 22.76 -12.00
CA THR A 52 -2.78 22.57 -13.03
C THR A 52 -2.98 21.22 -13.69
N CYS A 53 -3.11 21.19 -15.02
CA CYS A 53 -3.24 19.95 -15.78
C CYS A 53 -2.53 20.05 -17.13
N HIS A 54 -2.36 18.94 -17.85
CA HIS A 54 -1.61 18.92 -19.12
C HIS A 54 -2.13 19.92 -20.17
N ALA A 55 -3.43 20.25 -20.15
CA ALA A 55 -4.06 21.17 -21.10
C ALA A 55 -4.07 22.64 -20.65
N LEU A 56 -3.91 22.91 -19.35
CA LEU A 56 -4.13 24.24 -18.77
C LEU A 56 -3.03 24.58 -17.77
N LYS A 57 -2.38 25.72 -17.99
CA LYS A 57 -1.49 26.32 -17.00
C LYS A 57 -2.34 27.12 -16.01
N HIS A 58 -2.38 26.67 -14.75
CA HIS A 58 -2.95 27.36 -13.59
C HIS A 58 -4.31 28.01 -13.83
N THR A 59 -5.39 27.24 -13.73
CA THR A 59 -6.76 27.76 -13.83
C THR A 59 -7.42 27.78 -12.46
N SER A 60 -8.00 28.93 -12.09
CA SER A 60 -8.80 29.01 -10.86
C SER A 60 -10.15 28.34 -11.05
N ILE A 61 -10.49 27.42 -10.16
CA ILE A 61 -11.77 26.73 -10.11
C ILE A 61 -12.41 26.90 -8.73
N VAL A 62 -13.73 26.86 -8.68
CA VAL A 62 -14.47 26.77 -7.42
C VAL A 62 -15.23 25.46 -7.41
N VAL A 63 -15.05 24.69 -6.34
CA VAL A 63 -15.75 23.42 -6.14
C VAL A 63 -16.58 23.49 -4.87
N GLU A 64 -17.60 22.65 -4.80
CA GLU A 64 -18.38 22.46 -3.59
C GLU A 64 -18.21 21.01 -3.10
N VAL A 65 -18.00 20.86 -1.79
CA VAL A 65 -17.79 19.57 -1.15
C VAL A 65 -19.12 18.83 -1.06
N VAL A 66 -19.21 17.69 -1.75
CA VAL A 66 -20.36 16.78 -1.66
C VAL A 66 -20.23 15.88 -0.44
N LYS A 67 -19.02 15.37 -0.19
CA LYS A 67 -18.76 14.42 0.88
C LYS A 67 -17.28 14.35 1.21
N ALA A 68 -16.93 14.24 2.49
CA ALA A 68 -15.60 13.84 2.91
C ALA A 68 -15.52 12.32 3.12
N PHE A 69 -14.48 11.68 2.59
CA PHE A 69 -14.11 10.29 2.86
C PHE A 69 -12.99 10.28 3.90
N THR A 70 -13.36 10.28 5.17
CA THR A 70 -12.43 10.21 6.29
C THR A 70 -12.69 8.91 7.09
N PRO A 71 -11.65 8.16 7.49
CA PRO A 71 -10.21 8.37 7.24
C PRO A 71 -9.80 8.11 5.77
N PHE A 72 -8.65 8.67 5.40
CA PHE A 72 -7.77 8.13 4.36
C PHE A 72 -6.33 8.17 4.88
N THR A 73 -5.49 7.23 4.44
CA THR A 73 -4.24 6.88 5.13
C THR A 73 -3.30 8.06 5.38
N CYS A 74 -3.26 9.08 4.50
CA CYS A 74 -2.39 10.26 4.65
C CYS A 74 -2.95 11.52 3.97
N SER A 75 -4.27 11.70 3.92
CA SER A 75 -4.88 12.83 3.20
C SER A 75 -6.31 13.12 3.60
N GLN A 76 -6.78 14.32 3.26
CA GLN A 76 -8.20 14.64 3.19
C GLN A 76 -8.74 14.30 1.80
N THR A 77 -9.56 13.26 1.72
CA THR A 77 -10.16 12.80 0.46
C THR A 77 -11.61 13.26 0.37
N LEU A 78 -11.96 14.05 -0.65
CA LEU A 78 -13.25 14.71 -0.79
C LEU A 78 -13.88 14.36 -2.13
N LEU A 79 -15.17 14.03 -2.13
CA LEU A 79 -16.01 14.08 -3.31
C LEU A 79 -16.46 15.52 -3.54
N VAL A 80 -16.21 16.06 -4.72
CA VAL A 80 -16.57 17.43 -5.05
C VAL A 80 -17.22 17.53 -6.42
N HIS A 81 -17.97 18.60 -6.63
CA HIS A 81 -18.48 18.99 -7.95
C HIS A 81 -18.06 20.42 -8.29
N PRO A 82 -17.75 20.73 -9.57
CA PRO A 82 -17.46 22.10 -9.97
C PRO A 82 -18.70 22.99 -9.84
N VAL A 83 -18.54 24.18 -9.25
CA VAL A 83 -19.58 25.21 -9.30
C VAL A 83 -19.58 25.81 -10.71
N SER A 84 -20.70 25.66 -11.43
CA SER A 84 -20.88 25.80 -12.90
C SER A 84 -20.47 27.12 -13.57
N SER A 85 -19.71 27.98 -12.90
CA SER A 85 -19.40 29.36 -13.30
C SER A 85 -17.90 29.68 -13.39
N SER A 86 -16.99 28.72 -13.20
CA SER A 86 -15.54 28.96 -13.32
C SER A 86 -14.96 28.39 -14.61
N SER A 87 -15.15 29.12 -15.71
CA SER A 87 -14.51 28.97 -17.02
C SER A 87 -14.91 27.74 -17.88
N PRO A 88 -15.54 27.94 -19.06
CA PRO A 88 -15.91 26.85 -19.99
C PRO A 88 -14.71 26.12 -20.62
N SER A 89 -13.47 26.55 -20.33
CA SER A 89 -12.24 25.95 -20.85
C SER A 89 -11.77 24.73 -20.07
N VAL A 90 -12.31 24.46 -18.87
CA VAL A 90 -11.89 23.33 -18.04
C VAL A 90 -12.85 22.17 -18.21
N CYS A 91 -12.45 21.15 -18.97
CA CYS A 91 -13.21 19.90 -19.10
C CYS A 91 -13.03 19.01 -17.86
N LEU A 92 -13.47 19.48 -16.69
CA LEU A 92 -13.61 18.61 -15.52
C LEU A 92 -14.91 17.79 -15.62
N PRO A 93 -14.91 16.54 -15.13
CA PRO A 93 -16.15 15.80 -14.95
C PRO A 93 -17.06 16.52 -13.94
N GLY A 94 -18.36 16.26 -14.02
CA GLY A 94 -19.35 16.87 -13.12
C GLY A 94 -19.16 16.49 -11.65
N ILE A 95 -18.39 15.44 -11.37
CA ILE A 95 -17.99 15.03 -10.03
C ILE A 95 -16.61 14.40 -10.09
N PHE A 96 -15.77 14.64 -9.08
CA PHE A 96 -14.43 14.10 -8.99
C PHE A 96 -13.93 14.06 -7.54
N ILE A 97 -12.79 13.41 -7.34
CA ILE A 97 -12.12 13.32 -6.05
C ILE A 97 -11.05 14.40 -5.93
N LEU A 98 -11.01 15.07 -4.78
CA LEU A 98 -9.86 15.85 -4.33
C LEU A 98 -9.16 15.13 -3.19
N LYS A 99 -7.84 15.02 -3.26
CA LYS A 99 -7.02 14.43 -2.20
C LYS A 99 -5.99 15.45 -1.74
N PHE A 100 -6.20 16.07 -0.58
CA PHE A 100 -5.31 17.11 -0.04
C PHE A 100 -4.31 16.56 0.97
N ALA A 101 -3.07 17.02 0.84
CA ALA A 101 -1.97 16.79 1.78
C ALA A 101 -2.02 17.79 2.95
N ASP A 102 -3.20 17.93 3.60
CA ASP A 102 -3.39 18.85 4.73
C ASP A 102 -3.06 18.15 6.06
N VAL A 103 -1.89 18.46 6.58
CA VAL A 103 -1.34 17.90 7.83
C VAL A 103 -2.22 18.19 9.03
N ARG A 104 -3.01 19.27 9.00
CA ARG A 104 -3.83 19.71 10.13
C ARG A 104 -5.02 18.79 10.39
N PHE A 105 -5.42 18.05 9.36
CA PHE A 105 -6.59 17.18 9.39
C PHE A 105 -6.26 15.73 9.02
N THR A 106 -4.99 15.41 8.75
CA THR A 106 -4.56 14.06 8.37
C THR A 106 -4.32 13.19 9.61
N PRO A 107 -4.74 11.91 9.63
CA PRO A 107 -4.44 11.00 10.73
C PRO A 107 -2.94 10.78 10.92
N ARG A 108 -2.50 10.58 12.16
CA ARG A 108 -1.10 10.22 12.47
C ARG A 108 -0.90 8.72 12.32
N ALA A 109 0.21 8.31 11.70
CA ALA A 109 0.49 6.91 11.37
C ALA A 109 0.72 6.01 12.59
N ASP A 110 1.13 6.59 13.73
CA ASP A 110 1.46 5.92 14.99
C ASP A 110 0.27 5.83 15.97
N THR A 111 -0.83 6.53 15.69
CA THR A 111 -2.04 6.44 16.51
C THR A 111 -2.91 5.24 16.09
N PRO A 112 -3.39 4.41 17.03
CA PRO A 112 -4.38 3.38 16.73
C PRO A 112 -5.52 3.97 15.91
N GLN A 113 -5.99 3.24 14.90
CA GLN A 113 -6.91 3.77 13.88
C GLN A 113 -8.16 4.42 14.52
N GLU A 114 -8.67 3.84 15.60
CA GLU A 114 -9.82 4.34 16.40
C GLU A 114 -9.54 5.65 17.16
N GLU A 115 -8.29 5.96 17.50
CA GLU A 115 -7.87 7.18 18.23
C GLU A 115 -7.29 8.26 17.31
N SER A 116 -6.90 7.91 16.09
CA SER A 116 -6.24 8.82 15.13
C SER A 116 -7.10 10.05 14.75
N TYR A 117 -8.42 9.96 14.90
CA TYR A 117 -9.39 11.04 14.63
C TYR A 117 -9.46 12.10 15.73
N ALA A 118 -8.87 11.85 16.90
CA ALA A 118 -8.83 12.82 17.98
C ALA A 118 -7.78 13.92 17.75
N TYR A 119 -6.93 13.78 16.74
CA TYR A 119 -5.73 14.59 16.54
C TYR A 119 -5.80 15.59 15.38
N THR A 120 -6.98 16.12 15.07
CA THR A 120 -7.06 17.41 14.37
C THR A 120 -6.26 18.45 15.13
N TRP A 121 -5.47 19.26 14.45
CA TRP A 121 -4.68 20.30 15.11
C TRP A 121 -5.54 21.17 16.02
N THR A 122 -5.08 21.36 17.24
CA THR A 122 -5.56 22.41 18.13
C THR A 122 -4.87 23.72 17.76
N TYR A 123 -5.38 24.83 18.29
CA TYR A 123 -4.67 26.12 18.16
C TYR A 123 -3.24 26.03 18.74
N ASP A 124 -3.06 25.34 19.88
CA ASP A 124 -1.74 25.17 20.49
C ASP A 124 -0.79 24.35 19.62
N THR A 125 -1.28 23.28 18.98
CA THR A 125 -0.51 22.49 18.01
C THR A 125 -0.07 23.36 16.84
N ARG A 126 -0.97 24.17 16.30
CA ARG A 126 -0.64 25.10 15.21
C ARG A 126 0.39 26.14 15.65
N GLU A 127 0.22 26.77 16.81
CA GLU A 127 1.16 27.78 17.29
C GLU A 127 2.54 27.20 17.56
N ALA A 128 2.61 26.01 18.17
CA ALA A 128 3.87 25.27 18.34
C ALA A 128 4.53 24.98 16.99
N PHE A 129 3.73 24.59 15.98
CA PHE A 129 4.24 24.36 14.64
C PHE A 129 4.78 25.63 13.98
N VAL A 130 4.00 26.70 13.99
CA VAL A 130 4.38 27.98 13.37
C VAL A 130 5.62 28.56 14.04
N GLU A 131 5.69 28.55 15.38
CA GLU A 131 6.85 29.06 16.11
C GLU A 131 8.11 28.25 15.81
N GLY A 132 8.01 26.92 15.77
CA GLY A 132 9.14 26.09 15.43
C GLY A 132 9.62 26.30 13.98
N ALA A 133 8.69 26.43 13.04
CA ALA A 133 9.00 26.72 11.63
C ALA A 133 9.72 28.06 11.49
N ARG A 134 9.29 29.06 12.26
CA ARG A 134 9.88 30.39 12.32
C ARG A 134 11.31 30.34 12.88
N ARG A 135 11.53 29.62 13.98
CA ARG A 135 12.87 29.48 14.60
C ARG A 135 13.87 28.77 13.70
N VAL A 136 13.47 27.70 13.03
CA VAL A 136 14.34 27.00 12.05
C VAL A 136 14.68 27.94 10.89
N ARG A 137 13.70 28.67 10.34
CA ARG A 137 13.93 29.64 9.26
C ARG A 137 14.84 30.79 9.65
N ASN A 138 14.75 31.24 10.90
CA ASN A 138 15.61 32.29 11.46
C ASN A 138 16.99 31.77 11.89
N HIS A 139 17.29 30.48 11.67
CA HIS A 139 18.53 29.82 12.10
C HIS A 139 18.75 29.83 13.63
N GLU A 140 17.67 29.96 14.41
CA GLU A 140 17.70 29.83 15.86
C GLU A 140 17.78 28.35 16.28
N TRP A 141 17.18 27.48 15.47
CA TRP A 141 17.22 26.01 15.60
C TRP A 141 17.85 25.37 14.38
N GLY A 142 18.51 24.22 14.57
CA GLY A 142 19.05 23.41 13.49
C GLY A 142 17.94 22.87 12.58
N ASN A 143 18.22 22.77 11.28
CA ASN A 143 17.31 22.12 10.35
C ASN A 143 17.69 20.64 10.21
N GLU A 144 17.33 19.83 11.19
CA GLU A 144 17.66 18.40 11.23
C GLU A 144 16.87 17.57 10.19
N TRP A 145 15.93 18.19 9.48
CA TRP A 145 14.96 17.50 8.63
C TRP A 145 15.30 17.52 7.14
N THR A 146 16.26 18.36 6.71
CA THR A 146 16.73 18.36 5.30
C THR A 146 17.68 17.22 4.98
N ASP A 147 18.34 16.66 6.00
CA ASP A 147 19.41 15.68 5.81
C ASP A 147 18.92 14.22 5.83
N TYR A 148 17.66 13.98 6.20
CA TYR A 148 17.16 12.66 6.63
C TYR A 148 16.09 12.01 5.74
N ILE A 149 15.89 12.49 4.51
CA ILE A 149 14.97 11.84 3.56
C ILE A 149 15.70 11.12 2.40
N PRO A 150 16.60 10.14 2.61
CA PRO A 150 17.01 9.25 1.53
C PRO A 150 15.88 8.32 1.07
N ASP A 151 15.08 7.79 2.02
CA ASP A 151 14.18 6.65 1.72
C ASP A 151 12.69 6.95 1.94
N GLY A 152 12.35 8.22 2.25
CA GLY A 152 11.00 8.70 2.55
C GLY A 152 10.22 7.86 3.57
N ARG A 153 10.92 7.20 4.50
CA ARG A 153 10.26 6.64 5.69
C ARG A 153 9.87 7.81 6.61
N PRO A 154 8.65 7.80 7.17
CA PRO A 154 8.30 8.79 8.19
C PRO A 154 9.30 8.68 9.34
N TYR A 155 9.91 9.79 9.72
CA TYR A 155 10.69 9.84 10.94
C TYR A 155 9.77 9.48 12.11
N LEU A 156 10.11 8.42 12.85
CA LEU A 156 9.51 8.14 14.14
C LEU A 156 10.40 8.82 15.19
N PRO A 157 9.88 9.82 15.91
CA PRO A 157 10.61 10.43 17.04
C PRO A 157 11.00 9.34 18.04
N GLY A 158 12.31 9.08 18.16
CA GLY A 158 12.86 7.98 18.97
C GLY A 158 13.93 7.13 18.26
N GLU A 159 14.06 7.22 16.94
CA GLU A 159 15.20 6.61 16.21
C GLU A 159 16.44 7.53 16.20
N SER A 160 16.67 8.26 17.29
CA SER A 160 17.96 8.93 17.49
C SER A 160 19.06 7.87 17.54
N LYS A 161 20.27 8.25 17.10
CA LYS A 161 21.48 7.43 17.20
C LYS A 161 21.51 6.79 18.60
N ALA A 162 21.61 5.46 18.64
CA ALA A 162 21.55 4.61 19.83
C ALA A 162 22.64 4.90 20.89
N GLY A 163 22.72 6.12 21.40
CA GLY A 163 23.79 6.59 22.28
C GLY A 163 23.50 7.83 23.11
N ASP A 164 22.43 8.60 22.85
CA ASP A 164 22.05 9.74 23.69
C ASP A 164 20.66 9.50 24.31
N ASP A 165 20.66 9.04 25.56
CA ASP A 165 19.50 8.68 26.40
C ASP A 165 18.61 9.88 26.84
N ASP A 166 18.72 11.05 26.23
CA ASP A 166 17.84 12.19 26.53
C ASP A 166 16.57 12.14 25.66
N GLU A 167 15.75 11.11 25.92
CA GLU A 167 14.41 10.87 25.38
C GLU A 167 13.40 12.01 25.71
N SER A 168 13.84 13.04 26.45
CA SER A 168 12.99 14.09 27.05
C SER A 168 12.68 15.30 26.16
N ASP A 169 13.33 15.44 24.98
CA ASP A 169 13.26 16.66 24.17
C ASP A 169 12.50 16.51 22.82
N ILE A 170 11.69 15.46 22.63
CA ILE A 170 10.73 15.44 21.51
C ILE A 170 9.62 16.47 21.80
N THR A 171 9.83 17.70 21.35
CA THR A 171 8.85 18.77 21.42
C THR A 171 7.64 18.49 20.50
N LEU A 172 6.49 19.09 20.81
CA LEU A 172 5.31 19.02 19.95
C LEU A 172 5.64 19.49 18.51
N TRP A 173 6.47 20.53 18.36
CA TRP A 173 6.93 21.00 17.05
C TRP A 173 7.66 19.92 16.25
N SER A 174 8.68 19.28 16.83
CA SER A 174 9.49 18.30 16.10
C SER A 174 8.65 17.11 15.64
N TYR A 175 7.69 16.69 16.47
CA TYR A 175 6.71 15.68 16.11
C TYR A 175 5.83 16.13 14.92
N GLU A 176 5.22 17.32 14.99
CA GLU A 176 4.36 17.81 13.89
C GLU A 176 5.14 18.07 12.60
N MET A 177 6.40 18.51 12.69
CA MET A 177 7.24 18.71 11.52
C MET A 177 7.59 17.38 10.84
N GLY A 178 7.90 16.35 11.62
CA GLY A 178 8.08 14.99 11.09
C GLY A 178 6.82 14.47 10.39
N HIS A 179 5.64 14.71 11.00
CA HIS A 179 4.36 14.38 10.35
C HIS A 179 4.15 15.18 9.06
N TYR A 180 4.46 16.48 9.05
CA TYR A 180 4.36 17.33 7.86
C TYR A 180 5.19 16.77 6.70
N TYR A 181 6.48 16.48 6.93
CA TYR A 181 7.34 15.91 5.90
C TYR A 181 6.85 14.56 5.41
N SER A 182 6.31 13.73 6.30
CA SER A 182 5.74 12.43 5.93
C SER A 182 4.55 12.59 4.98
N VAL A 183 3.59 13.45 5.33
CA VAL A 183 2.42 13.74 4.48
C VAL A 183 2.82 14.33 3.13
N GLN A 184 3.81 15.25 3.11
CA GLN A 184 4.33 15.78 1.85
C GLN A 184 5.02 14.69 1.00
N ALA A 185 5.80 13.81 1.61
CA ALA A 185 6.45 12.71 0.90
C ALA A 185 5.45 11.69 0.33
N PHE A 186 4.38 11.38 1.06
CA PHE A 186 3.29 10.53 0.56
C PHE A 186 2.56 11.17 -0.62
N TYR A 187 2.30 12.48 -0.55
CA TYR A 187 1.76 13.23 -1.69
C TYR A 187 2.69 13.17 -2.91
N ASP A 188 3.98 13.42 -2.73
CA ASP A 188 4.95 13.44 -3.83
C ASP A 188 5.07 12.07 -4.51
N ARG A 189 5.05 11.00 -3.72
CA ARG A 189 5.04 9.62 -4.23
C ARG A 189 3.76 9.32 -5.00
N GLU A 190 2.62 9.68 -4.46
CA GLU A 190 1.34 9.42 -5.11
C GLU A 190 1.22 10.17 -6.43
N GLU A 191 1.61 11.45 -6.47
CA GLU A 191 1.66 12.25 -7.70
C GLU A 191 2.53 11.57 -8.76
N GLN A 192 3.76 11.19 -8.39
CA GLN A 192 4.69 10.52 -9.29
C GLN A 192 4.17 9.15 -9.77
N ALA A 193 3.52 8.38 -8.90
CA ALA A 193 2.93 7.10 -9.26
C ALA A 193 1.83 7.26 -10.31
N TYR A 194 0.93 8.24 -10.16
CA TYR A 194 -0.07 8.52 -11.18
C TYR A 194 0.58 8.90 -12.52
N HIS A 195 1.62 9.73 -12.52
CA HIS A 195 2.32 10.10 -13.74
C HIS A 195 2.97 8.91 -14.44
N ALA A 196 3.65 8.03 -13.69
CA ALA A 196 4.31 6.86 -14.23
C ALA A 196 3.33 5.76 -14.67
N LEU A 197 2.16 5.64 -14.03
CA LEU A 197 1.11 4.68 -14.37
C LEU A 197 0.10 5.22 -15.41
N GLY A 198 0.49 6.19 -16.23
CA GLY A 198 -0.39 6.84 -17.21
C GLY A 198 -1.13 5.87 -18.15
N SER A 199 -0.54 4.72 -18.48
CA SER A 199 -1.15 3.69 -19.33
C SER A 199 -2.28 2.90 -18.65
N LEU A 200 -2.35 2.89 -17.32
CA LEU A 200 -3.35 2.18 -16.52
C LEU A 200 -4.55 3.07 -16.13
N GLN A 201 -4.39 4.38 -16.28
CA GLN A 201 -5.38 5.36 -15.85
C GLN A 201 -6.72 5.24 -16.59
N GLY A 202 -7.81 5.26 -15.82
CA GLY A 202 -9.18 5.18 -16.31
C GLY A 202 -9.70 3.76 -16.53
N ARG A 203 -8.82 2.76 -16.47
CA ARG A 203 -9.18 1.35 -16.54
C ARG A 203 -8.90 0.64 -15.22
N ASP A 204 -7.62 0.54 -14.87
CA ASP A 204 -7.14 -0.26 -13.74
C ASP A 204 -6.81 0.62 -12.52
N ILE A 205 -6.60 1.93 -12.72
CA ILE A 205 -6.46 2.96 -11.66
C ILE A 205 -7.28 4.21 -12.03
N PRO A 206 -7.61 5.11 -11.10
CA PRO A 206 -8.26 6.39 -11.44
C PRO A 206 -7.43 7.24 -12.39
N ARG A 207 -8.08 8.07 -13.22
CA ARG A 207 -7.37 9.13 -13.96
C ARG A 207 -6.91 10.24 -13.03
N LEU A 208 -5.67 10.70 -13.21
CA LEU A 208 -5.19 11.98 -12.69
C LEU A 208 -5.70 13.09 -13.59
N LEU A 209 -6.63 13.90 -13.07
CA LEU A 209 -7.21 15.05 -13.77
C LEU A 209 -6.27 16.26 -13.69
N GLY A 210 -5.43 16.33 -12.67
CA GLY A 210 -4.43 17.37 -12.46
C GLY A 210 -4.01 17.49 -10.99
N THR A 211 -3.13 18.44 -10.71
CA THR A 211 -2.77 18.85 -9.36
C THR A 211 -3.52 20.12 -8.99
N VAL A 212 -3.83 20.28 -7.71
CA VAL A 212 -4.52 21.45 -7.19
C VAL A 212 -3.73 22.08 -6.04
N SER A 213 -3.85 23.40 -5.90
CA SER A 213 -3.48 24.12 -4.69
C SER A 213 -4.71 24.77 -4.07
N LEU A 214 -4.84 24.65 -2.75
CA LEU A 214 -5.81 25.39 -1.93
C LEU A 214 -5.06 26.45 -1.10
N GLU A 215 -5.29 27.71 -1.42
CA GLU A 215 -4.79 28.84 -0.65
C GLU A 215 -5.59 28.97 0.66
N THR A 216 -4.89 28.98 1.79
CA THR A 216 -5.53 29.00 3.12
C THR A 216 -5.62 30.41 3.71
N GLY A 217 -4.82 31.34 3.18
CA GLY A 217 -4.61 32.66 3.77
C GLY A 217 -3.76 32.63 5.06
N ASP A 218 -3.15 31.49 5.40
CA ASP A 218 -2.24 31.40 6.54
C ASP A 218 -0.96 32.21 6.26
N LEU A 219 -0.44 32.88 7.30
CA LEU A 219 0.77 33.70 7.23
C LEU A 219 2.04 32.84 7.21
N GLU A 220 1.95 31.62 7.74
CA GLU A 220 3.06 30.68 7.73
C GLU A 220 3.21 30.04 6.33
N PRO A 221 4.34 30.26 5.62
CA PRO A 221 4.51 29.75 4.26
C PRO A 221 4.25 28.25 4.10
N LEU A 222 4.63 27.41 5.06
CA LEU A 222 4.39 25.96 5.01
C LEU A 222 2.90 25.58 5.07
N LEU A 223 2.05 26.46 5.58
CA LEU A 223 0.60 26.25 5.72
C LEU A 223 -0.23 27.12 4.77
N SER A 224 0.41 28.06 4.07
CA SER A 224 -0.24 29.06 3.21
C SER A 224 -0.95 28.46 1.99
N SER A 225 -0.43 27.34 1.48
CA SER A 225 -0.93 26.64 0.30
C SER A 225 -0.89 25.14 0.53
N ILE A 226 -2.02 24.46 0.34
CA ILE A 226 -2.14 23.01 0.49
C ILE A 226 -2.14 22.36 -0.88
N ARG A 227 -1.22 21.41 -1.09
CA ARG A 227 -1.16 20.61 -2.32
C ARG A 227 -2.21 19.51 -2.30
N GLY A 228 -2.74 19.18 -3.47
CA GLY A 228 -3.65 18.06 -3.63
C GLY A 228 -3.75 17.53 -5.05
N LEU A 229 -4.40 16.39 -5.20
CA LEU A 229 -4.64 15.72 -6.47
C LEU A 229 -6.12 15.80 -6.82
N ALA A 230 -6.43 16.11 -8.09
CA ALA A 230 -7.76 15.92 -8.66
C ALA A 230 -7.79 14.58 -9.40
N LEU A 231 -8.62 13.65 -8.94
CA LEU A 231 -8.70 12.28 -9.43
C LEU A 231 -10.10 11.95 -9.94
N GLU A 232 -10.19 11.02 -10.88
CA GLU A 232 -11.46 10.44 -11.31
C GLU A 232 -12.24 9.86 -10.13
N TYR A 233 -13.53 10.20 -10.04
CA TYR A 233 -14.43 9.53 -9.11
C TYR A 233 -14.85 8.16 -9.64
N ILE A 234 -14.65 7.13 -8.82
CA ILE A 234 -15.10 5.77 -9.09
C ILE A 234 -16.43 5.56 -8.37
N ASP A 235 -17.53 5.69 -9.12
CA ASP A 235 -18.84 5.24 -8.63
C ASP A 235 -18.83 3.71 -8.53
N GLY A 236 -18.78 3.19 -7.31
CA GLY A 236 -18.52 1.78 -7.07
C GLY A 236 -18.36 1.45 -5.60
N GLN A 237 -17.93 0.21 -5.34
CA GLN A 237 -17.76 -0.31 -3.99
C GLN A 237 -16.42 -1.03 -3.85
N THR A 238 -15.80 -0.89 -2.68
CA THR A 238 -14.56 -1.59 -2.35
C THR A 238 -14.82 -3.07 -2.15
N LEU A 239 -13.83 -3.92 -2.48
CA LEU A 239 -13.94 -5.38 -2.31
C LEU A 239 -14.20 -5.78 -0.85
N ALA A 240 -13.73 -4.98 0.11
CA ALA A 240 -13.96 -5.18 1.53
C ALA A 240 -15.45 -5.24 1.93
N ASN A 241 -16.35 -4.69 1.12
CA ASN A 241 -17.78 -4.70 1.40
C ASN A 241 -18.54 -5.86 0.73
N PHE A 242 -17.86 -6.68 -0.08
CA PHE A 242 -18.47 -7.86 -0.68
C PHE A 242 -18.28 -9.08 0.23
N LYS A 243 -19.34 -9.88 0.33
CA LYS A 243 -19.34 -11.19 0.99
C LYS A 243 -19.44 -12.29 -0.07
N LEU A 244 -18.48 -13.20 -0.06
CA LEU A 244 -18.42 -14.32 -0.97
C LEU A 244 -19.64 -15.24 -0.77
N GLY A 245 -20.28 -15.63 -1.87
CA GLY A 245 -21.49 -16.45 -1.88
C GLY A 245 -22.79 -15.67 -1.60
N GLU A 246 -22.71 -14.43 -1.12
CA GLU A 246 -23.88 -13.57 -0.88
C GLU A 246 -23.98 -12.46 -1.93
N SER A 247 -23.01 -11.54 -1.95
CA SER A 247 -23.00 -10.38 -2.85
C SER A 247 -22.10 -10.56 -4.07
N ILE A 248 -21.24 -11.58 -4.06
CA ILE A 248 -20.34 -11.93 -5.16
C ILE A 248 -20.17 -13.45 -5.23
N SER A 249 -20.22 -14.04 -6.43
CA SER A 249 -19.96 -15.47 -6.61
C SER A 249 -18.45 -15.77 -6.56
N THR A 250 -18.08 -17.03 -6.32
CA THR A 250 -16.68 -17.47 -6.34
C THR A 250 -16.02 -17.22 -7.70
N GLU A 251 -16.75 -17.42 -8.80
CA GLU A 251 -16.23 -17.15 -10.15
C GLU A 251 -16.06 -15.66 -10.44
N GLN A 252 -16.90 -14.81 -9.84
CA GLN A 252 -16.73 -13.36 -9.93
C GLN A 252 -15.54 -12.88 -9.11
N ALA A 253 -15.39 -13.38 -7.88
CA ALA A 253 -14.26 -13.06 -7.02
C ALA A 253 -12.92 -13.48 -7.66
N GLU A 254 -12.87 -14.69 -8.24
CA GLU A 254 -11.70 -15.16 -8.98
C GLU A 254 -11.37 -14.27 -10.18
N ARG A 255 -12.37 -13.82 -10.95
CA ARG A 255 -12.14 -12.88 -12.06
C ARG A 255 -11.58 -11.55 -11.59
N VAL A 256 -12.13 -11.00 -10.49
CA VAL A 256 -11.63 -9.76 -9.89
C VAL A 256 -10.19 -9.92 -9.41
N SER A 257 -9.86 -11.03 -8.73
CA SER A 257 -8.51 -11.26 -8.22
C SER A 257 -7.49 -11.40 -9.35
N GLN A 258 -7.83 -12.12 -10.43
CA GLN A 258 -6.98 -12.25 -11.61
C GLN A 258 -6.77 -10.92 -12.34
N ALA A 259 -7.83 -10.13 -12.53
CA ALA A 259 -7.73 -8.81 -13.16
C ALA A 259 -6.89 -7.84 -12.31
N THR A 260 -7.05 -7.88 -10.98
CA THR A 260 -6.23 -7.09 -10.06
C THR A 260 -4.76 -7.51 -10.12
N LEU A 261 -4.46 -8.82 -10.10
CA LEU A 261 -3.09 -9.33 -10.25
C LEU A 261 -2.47 -8.88 -11.57
N GLN A 262 -3.25 -8.84 -12.65
CA GLN A 262 -2.77 -8.32 -13.93
C GLN A 262 -2.43 -6.83 -13.86
N ALA A 263 -3.28 -6.00 -13.23
CA ALA A 263 -2.98 -4.59 -13.02
C ALA A 263 -1.70 -4.38 -12.19
N VAL A 264 -1.51 -5.16 -11.12
CA VAL A 264 -0.31 -5.10 -10.27
C VAL A 264 0.95 -5.52 -11.05
N ARG A 265 0.85 -6.53 -11.93
CA ARG A 265 1.96 -6.88 -12.84
C ARG A 265 2.30 -5.73 -13.77
N CYS A 266 1.32 -5.01 -14.29
CA CYS A 266 1.58 -3.83 -15.10
C CYS A 266 2.21 -2.69 -14.30
N MET A 267 1.83 -2.49 -13.03
CA MET A 267 2.52 -1.53 -12.14
C MET A 267 3.98 -1.93 -11.92
N ARG A 268 4.23 -3.22 -11.67
CA ARG A 268 5.57 -3.78 -11.54
C ARG A 268 6.42 -3.54 -12.79
N ASP A 269 5.84 -3.73 -13.97
CA ASP A 269 6.53 -3.47 -15.25
C ASP A 269 6.83 -1.96 -15.45
N CYS A 270 6.14 -1.07 -14.73
CA CYS A 270 6.44 0.35 -14.61
C CYS A 270 7.37 0.69 -13.42
N LEU A 271 7.96 -0.31 -12.75
CA LEU A 271 8.83 -0.18 -11.57
C LEU A 271 8.12 0.47 -10.37
N ILE A 272 6.83 0.20 -10.22
CA ILE A 272 6.00 0.72 -9.12
C ILE A 272 5.47 -0.41 -8.27
N VAL A 273 5.59 -0.23 -6.96
CA VAL A 273 4.94 -1.04 -5.94
C VAL A 273 3.91 -0.19 -5.20
N HIS A 274 2.75 -0.74 -4.88
CA HIS A 274 1.70 0.02 -4.20
C HIS A 274 1.88 0.11 -2.67
N ASN A 275 2.49 -0.91 -2.04
CA ASN A 275 2.71 -1.08 -0.59
C ASN A 275 1.50 -1.00 0.36
N ASP A 276 0.30 -0.68 -0.12
CA ASP A 276 -0.94 -0.70 0.65
C ASP A 276 -2.09 -1.36 -0.10
N LEU A 277 -1.79 -2.46 -0.81
CA LEU A 277 -2.83 -3.23 -1.45
C LEU A 277 -3.61 -4.03 -0.42
N ALA A 278 -4.88 -3.69 -0.32
CA ALA A 278 -5.86 -4.33 0.55
C ALA A 278 -7.22 -4.35 -0.16
N LEU A 279 -8.14 -5.23 0.26
CA LEU A 279 -9.50 -5.26 -0.30
C LEU A 279 -10.26 -3.92 -0.17
N ARG A 280 -9.86 -3.06 0.78
CA ARG A 280 -10.41 -1.70 0.94
C ARG A 280 -9.93 -0.73 -0.15
N ASN A 281 -8.79 -1.00 -0.77
CA ASN A 281 -8.14 -0.16 -1.78
C ASN A 281 -8.33 -0.71 -3.21
N ILE A 282 -9.25 -1.65 -3.39
CA ILE A 282 -9.64 -2.19 -4.68
C ILE A 282 -11.15 -2.00 -4.81
N MET A 283 -11.58 -1.35 -5.87
CA MET A 283 -12.99 -1.04 -6.14
C MET A 283 -13.47 -1.73 -7.41
N VAL A 284 -14.77 -2.04 -7.45
CA VAL A 284 -15.45 -2.41 -8.70
C VAL A 284 -16.46 -1.33 -9.06
N ARG A 285 -16.44 -0.90 -10.32
CA ARG A 285 -17.32 0.15 -10.84
C ARG A 285 -18.76 -0.31 -10.86
N CYS A 286 -19.67 0.58 -10.49
CA CYS A 286 -21.07 0.39 -10.74
C CYS A 286 -21.37 0.70 -12.22
N LEU A 287 -22.00 -0.25 -12.93
CA LEU A 287 -22.33 -0.09 -14.35
C LEU A 287 -23.51 0.86 -14.58
N ARG A 288 -24.33 1.10 -13.54
CA ARG A 288 -25.43 2.07 -13.55
C ARG A 288 -25.55 2.72 -12.18
N PRO A 289 -25.52 4.05 -12.07
CA PRO A 289 -25.60 4.74 -10.77
C PRO A 289 -26.74 4.21 -9.89
N GLY A 290 -26.41 3.88 -8.64
CA GLY A 290 -27.37 3.37 -7.66
C GLY A 290 -27.83 1.92 -7.86
N SER A 291 -27.20 1.15 -8.77
CA SER A 291 -27.50 -0.27 -8.96
C SER A 291 -26.48 -1.19 -8.28
N ASN A 292 -26.86 -2.45 -8.04
CA ASN A 292 -25.94 -3.51 -7.58
C ASN A 292 -25.30 -4.27 -8.77
N ASN A 293 -25.24 -3.64 -9.95
CA ASN A 293 -24.63 -4.24 -11.12
C ASN A 293 -23.21 -3.72 -11.30
N PHE A 294 -22.22 -4.54 -10.96
CA PHE A 294 -20.82 -4.15 -10.92
C PHE A 294 -20.01 -4.73 -12.10
N ASP A 295 -18.98 -3.98 -12.52
CA ASP A 295 -17.99 -4.47 -13.47
C ASP A 295 -16.87 -5.25 -12.76
N PHE A 296 -17.09 -6.55 -12.61
CA PHE A 296 -16.12 -7.46 -12.00
C PHE A 296 -14.90 -7.77 -12.89
N ASN A 297 -14.87 -7.30 -14.15
CA ASN A 297 -13.74 -7.56 -15.04
C ASN A 297 -12.70 -6.44 -15.02
N HIS A 298 -13.04 -5.27 -14.47
CA HIS A 298 -12.18 -4.09 -14.44
C HIS A 298 -12.14 -3.51 -13.02
N PRO A 299 -11.53 -4.23 -12.06
CA PRO A 299 -11.27 -3.67 -10.75
C PRO A 299 -10.33 -2.47 -10.85
N VAL A 300 -10.55 -1.49 -9.99
CA VAL A 300 -9.79 -0.24 -9.93
C VAL A 300 -9.03 -0.20 -8.63
N ILE A 301 -7.71 -0.13 -8.71
CA ILE A 301 -6.82 0.04 -7.56
C ILE A 301 -6.71 1.52 -7.24
N ILE A 302 -6.86 1.88 -5.96
CA ILE A 302 -6.86 3.27 -5.46
C ILE A 302 -5.87 3.43 -4.31
N ASP A 303 -5.58 4.68 -3.94
CA ASP A 303 -4.76 5.07 -2.79
C ASP A 303 -3.25 4.77 -2.92
N PHE A 304 -2.56 5.54 -3.76
CA PHE A 304 -1.12 5.37 -4.01
C PHE A 304 -0.23 6.16 -3.03
N GLY A 305 -0.77 6.61 -1.89
CA GLY A 305 -0.02 7.41 -0.90
C GLY A 305 1.24 6.71 -0.35
N LEU A 306 1.22 5.37 -0.30
CA LEU A 306 2.33 4.55 0.18
C LEU A 306 3.17 3.91 -0.94
N SER A 307 2.92 4.27 -2.21
CA SER A 307 3.60 3.63 -3.33
C SER A 307 5.12 3.85 -3.30
N GLY A 308 5.87 2.79 -3.62
CA GLY A 308 7.29 2.88 -3.92
C GLY A 308 7.50 3.01 -5.42
N ILE A 309 8.40 3.91 -5.81
CA ILE A 309 8.80 4.13 -7.20
C ILE A 309 10.28 3.84 -7.27
N TYR A 310 10.67 2.95 -8.18
CA TYR A 310 12.04 2.51 -8.31
C TYR A 310 12.65 2.92 -9.65
N SER A 311 13.96 3.07 -9.65
CA SER A 311 14.80 3.38 -10.80
C SER A 311 15.91 2.34 -10.93
N LEU A 312 16.01 1.71 -12.11
CA LEU A 312 17.10 0.77 -12.41
C LEU A 312 18.50 1.42 -12.38
N GLU A 313 18.58 2.76 -12.38
CA GLU A 313 19.85 3.50 -12.35
C GLU A 313 20.33 3.80 -10.94
N HIS A 314 19.42 3.97 -9.99
CA HIS A 314 19.73 4.51 -8.65
C HIS A 314 19.53 3.48 -7.54
N ASP A 315 18.61 2.53 -7.71
CA ASP A 315 18.28 1.56 -6.69
C ASP A 315 19.14 0.29 -6.81
N ASP A 316 19.38 -0.34 -5.65
CA ASP A 316 20.00 -1.66 -5.60
C ASP A 316 19.13 -2.68 -6.35
N TYR A 317 19.70 -3.31 -7.39
CA TYR A 317 18.98 -4.17 -8.32
C TYR A 317 18.30 -5.35 -7.61
N GLU A 318 19.00 -6.02 -6.70
CA GLU A 318 18.47 -7.19 -5.98
C GLU A 318 17.30 -6.78 -5.08
N THR A 319 17.47 -5.69 -4.32
CA THR A 319 16.42 -5.12 -3.47
C THR A 319 15.20 -4.67 -4.29
N LEU A 320 15.41 -4.03 -5.43
CA LEU A 320 14.36 -3.60 -6.36
C LEU A 320 13.58 -4.80 -6.88
N VAL A 321 14.27 -5.84 -7.36
CA VAL A 321 13.65 -7.05 -7.92
C VAL A 321 12.86 -7.79 -6.84
N ASP A 322 13.41 -7.90 -5.62
CA ASP A 322 12.72 -8.55 -4.51
C ASP A 322 11.42 -7.84 -4.13
N HIS A 323 11.43 -6.50 -3.98
CA HIS A 323 10.22 -5.73 -3.69
C HIS A 323 9.15 -5.87 -4.79
N LEU A 324 9.56 -5.78 -6.06
CA LEU A 324 8.67 -5.88 -7.21
C LEU A 324 8.03 -7.28 -7.35
N ARG A 325 8.78 -8.35 -7.06
CA ARG A 325 8.26 -9.73 -7.03
C ARG A 325 7.33 -9.95 -5.85
N THR A 326 7.75 -9.50 -4.67
CA THR A 326 7.04 -9.70 -3.42
C THR A 326 5.69 -9.01 -3.46
N ASN A 327 5.57 -7.81 -4.04
CA ASN A 327 4.29 -7.11 -4.15
C ASN A 327 3.19 -7.94 -4.85
N VAL A 328 3.47 -8.54 -6.02
CA VAL A 328 2.50 -9.39 -6.73
C VAL A 328 2.13 -10.62 -5.90
N ASN A 329 3.12 -11.20 -5.21
CA ASN A 329 2.90 -12.37 -4.36
C ASN A 329 2.07 -12.02 -3.12
N ASP A 330 2.29 -10.86 -2.50
CA ASP A 330 1.54 -10.38 -1.34
C ASP A 330 0.06 -10.17 -1.69
N VAL A 331 -0.22 -9.56 -2.85
CA VAL A 331 -1.60 -9.39 -3.35
C VAL A 331 -2.27 -10.74 -3.59
N ARG A 332 -1.52 -11.70 -4.15
CA ARG A 332 -2.01 -13.06 -4.33
C ARG A 332 -2.33 -13.72 -2.99
N HIS A 333 -1.46 -13.58 -1.99
CA HIS A 333 -1.68 -14.10 -0.64
C HIS A 333 -2.90 -13.44 0.01
N MET A 334 -3.02 -12.11 -0.10
CA MET A 334 -4.19 -11.37 0.39
C MET A 334 -5.49 -11.94 -0.18
N PHE A 335 -5.59 -12.13 -1.50
CA PHE A 335 -6.81 -12.69 -2.08
C PHE A 335 -7.03 -14.17 -1.71
N TYR A 336 -5.97 -14.97 -1.61
CA TYR A 336 -6.07 -16.36 -1.18
C TYR A 336 -6.62 -16.45 0.25
N TYR A 337 -6.09 -15.67 1.19
CA TYR A 337 -6.56 -15.65 2.58
C TYR A 337 -7.96 -15.09 2.75
N ALA A 338 -8.46 -14.35 1.77
CA ALA A 338 -9.83 -13.85 1.75
C ALA A 338 -10.80 -14.79 1.00
N ASP A 339 -10.33 -15.93 0.47
CA ASP A 339 -11.09 -16.84 -0.40
C ASP A 339 -11.53 -16.23 -1.75
N TRP A 340 -10.88 -15.15 -2.19
CA TRP A 340 -11.13 -14.49 -3.47
C TRP A 340 -10.29 -15.05 -4.62
N HIS A 341 -9.26 -15.83 -4.31
CA HIS A 341 -8.34 -16.35 -5.31
C HIS A 341 -8.07 -17.83 -5.12
N ILE A 342 -8.24 -18.58 -6.20
CA ILE A 342 -7.82 -19.96 -6.31
C ILE A 342 -6.29 -19.98 -6.22
N GLN A 343 -5.76 -20.72 -5.25
CA GLN A 343 -4.33 -20.74 -4.99
C GLN A 343 -3.52 -21.09 -6.24
N SER A 344 -2.73 -20.13 -6.73
CA SER A 344 -1.73 -20.40 -7.77
C SER A 344 -0.63 -21.28 -7.20
N LEU A 345 -0.34 -22.39 -7.88
CA LEU A 345 0.71 -23.32 -7.46
C LEU A 345 2.09 -22.72 -7.70
N TYR A 346 3.06 -23.03 -6.85
CA TYR A 346 4.48 -22.78 -7.13
C TYR A 346 5.05 -24.00 -7.86
N LEU A 347 5.16 -23.91 -9.19
CA LEU A 347 5.64 -25.02 -10.03
C LEU A 347 7.15 -25.20 -9.94
N GLY A 348 7.90 -24.26 -9.36
CA GLY A 348 9.30 -24.47 -9.00
C GLY A 348 9.47 -25.63 -8.01
N ALA A 349 8.45 -25.90 -7.17
CA ALA A 349 8.42 -27.11 -6.35
C ALA A 349 8.02 -28.38 -7.12
N TYR A 350 7.60 -28.24 -8.38
CA TYR A 350 7.27 -29.31 -9.32
C TYR A 350 8.43 -29.60 -10.28
N GLN A 351 9.66 -29.21 -9.93
CA GLN A 351 10.86 -29.70 -10.61
C GLN A 351 11.39 -30.95 -9.89
N PRO A 352 11.82 -31.99 -10.63
CA PRO A 352 12.43 -33.16 -10.02
C PRO A 352 13.77 -32.76 -9.39
N ASP A 353 13.95 -33.13 -8.13
CA ASP A 353 15.26 -33.11 -7.49
C ASP A 353 16.15 -34.21 -8.09
N LYS A 354 17.45 -33.92 -8.26
CA LYS A 354 18.40 -34.87 -8.87
C LYS A 354 18.48 -36.20 -8.09
N LEU A 355 18.34 -36.16 -6.77
CA LEU A 355 18.52 -37.32 -5.90
C LEU A 355 17.18 -37.98 -5.55
N THR A 356 16.14 -37.18 -5.30
CA THR A 356 14.85 -37.64 -4.75
C THR A 356 13.69 -37.56 -5.74
N GLY A 357 13.93 -37.11 -6.97
CA GLY A 357 12.91 -36.98 -8.00
C GLY A 357 11.79 -36.03 -7.57
N TYR A 358 10.55 -36.48 -7.71
CA TYR A 358 9.34 -35.71 -7.40
C TYR A 358 8.88 -35.87 -5.95
N ALA A 359 9.69 -36.41 -5.03
CA ALA A 359 9.27 -36.67 -3.65
C ALA A 359 8.74 -35.42 -2.92
N ARG A 360 9.33 -34.25 -3.16
CA ARG A 360 8.84 -32.98 -2.61
C ARG A 360 7.54 -32.54 -3.28
N ALA A 361 7.50 -32.55 -4.60
CA ALA A 361 6.32 -32.17 -5.40
C ALA A 361 5.11 -33.02 -5.03
N ASN A 362 5.27 -34.35 -5.04
CA ASN A 362 4.24 -35.32 -4.69
C ASN A 362 3.67 -35.05 -3.29
N ARG A 363 4.54 -34.86 -2.28
CA ARG A 363 4.10 -34.56 -0.90
C ARG A 363 3.34 -33.24 -0.80
N LEU A 364 3.73 -32.22 -1.54
CA LEU A 364 3.01 -30.94 -1.56
C LEU A 364 1.64 -31.08 -2.20
N ILE A 365 1.54 -31.79 -3.33
CA ILE A 365 0.29 -32.01 -4.05
C ILE A 365 -0.66 -32.92 -3.25
N ASP A 366 -0.13 -33.94 -2.57
CA ASP A 366 -0.92 -34.84 -1.73
C ASP A 366 -1.51 -34.16 -0.48
N ARG A 367 -0.94 -33.01 -0.07
CA ARG A 367 -1.48 -32.17 1.01
C ARG A 367 -2.55 -31.20 0.55
N LEU A 368 -2.71 -30.99 -0.77
CA LEU A 368 -3.82 -30.20 -1.30
C LEU A 368 -5.14 -30.95 -1.07
N ASP A 369 -6.22 -30.20 -0.88
CA ASP A 369 -7.56 -30.79 -0.85
C ASP A 369 -7.90 -31.45 -2.20
N ALA A 370 -8.86 -32.38 -2.18
CA ALA A 370 -9.20 -33.18 -3.35
C ALA A 370 -9.68 -32.33 -4.53
N GLU A 371 -10.35 -31.20 -4.27
CA GLU A 371 -10.88 -30.34 -5.31
C GLU A 371 -9.75 -29.55 -5.99
N THR A 372 -8.89 -28.89 -5.22
CA THR A 372 -7.71 -28.17 -5.73
C THR A 372 -6.80 -29.12 -6.50
N ARG A 373 -6.62 -30.34 -5.99
CA ARG A 373 -5.81 -31.37 -6.66
C ARG A 373 -6.42 -31.79 -7.98
N ALA A 374 -7.71 -32.14 -8.01
CA ALA A 374 -8.41 -32.56 -9.21
C ALA A 374 -8.48 -31.47 -10.28
N ARG A 375 -8.59 -30.21 -9.84
CA ARG A 375 -8.63 -29.01 -10.68
C ARG A 375 -7.30 -28.73 -11.36
N ASN A 376 -6.18 -28.93 -10.67
CA ASN A 376 -4.86 -28.54 -11.16
C ASN A 376 -3.99 -29.68 -11.67
N PHE A 377 -4.27 -30.91 -11.26
CA PHE A 377 -3.44 -32.08 -11.55
C PHE A 377 -4.25 -33.26 -12.09
N GLU A 378 -3.59 -34.06 -12.92
CA GLU A 378 -4.00 -35.37 -13.37
C GLU A 378 -3.11 -36.42 -12.68
N GLU A 379 -3.69 -37.46 -12.09
CA GLU A 379 -2.89 -38.55 -11.55
C GLU A 379 -2.24 -39.33 -12.70
N ILE A 380 -0.92 -39.52 -12.62
CA ILE A 380 -0.17 -40.37 -13.55
C ILE A 380 -0.36 -41.81 -13.10
N SER A 381 -0.86 -42.67 -13.99
CA SER A 381 -1.10 -44.07 -13.65
C SER A 381 0.22 -44.79 -13.31
N ALA A 382 0.19 -45.74 -12.38
CA ALA A 382 1.40 -46.42 -11.91
C ALA A 382 2.30 -47.01 -13.03
N PRO A 383 1.76 -47.58 -14.13
CA PRO A 383 2.57 -48.07 -15.26
C PRO A 383 3.25 -46.96 -16.08
N GLU A 384 2.72 -45.74 -16.06
CA GLU A 384 3.22 -44.57 -16.81
C GLU A 384 4.22 -43.75 -16.01
N ARG A 385 4.39 -44.06 -14.72
CA ARG A 385 5.40 -43.42 -13.87
C ARG A 385 6.78 -43.88 -14.32
N GLU A 386 7.64 -42.94 -14.71
CA GLU A 386 9.03 -43.24 -15.05
C GLU A 386 9.70 -44.00 -13.91
N VAL A 387 9.98 -45.28 -14.12
CA VAL A 387 10.90 -46.01 -13.27
C VAL A 387 12.28 -45.69 -13.80
N LEU A 388 13.24 -45.23 -12.98
CA LEU A 388 14.56 -45.89 -12.91
C LEU A 388 15.65 -45.21 -12.07
N LEU A 389 16.52 -46.15 -11.67
CA LEU A 389 17.95 -46.12 -11.39
C LEU A 389 18.44 -45.43 -10.11
N ASN A 390 19.20 -46.24 -9.37
CA ASN A 390 20.11 -45.80 -8.32
C ASN A 390 20.87 -44.58 -8.82
N ALA A 391 20.56 -43.40 -8.26
CA ALA A 391 21.38 -42.22 -8.45
C ALA A 391 22.72 -42.49 -7.72
N ILE A 392 23.81 -42.58 -8.46
CA ILE A 392 25.15 -42.56 -7.89
C ILE A 392 25.50 -41.09 -7.72
N ASP A 393 25.90 -40.69 -6.51
CA ASP A 393 26.31 -39.30 -6.27
C ASP A 393 27.61 -38.95 -7.03
N GLU A 394 27.94 -37.66 -7.06
CA GLU A 394 29.16 -37.16 -7.72
C GLU A 394 30.45 -37.64 -7.03
N ASP A 395 30.36 -38.16 -5.80
CA ASP A 395 31.49 -38.65 -4.99
C ASP A 395 31.73 -40.17 -5.16
N GLY A 396 30.91 -40.85 -5.98
CA GLY A 396 30.98 -42.30 -6.19
C GLY A 396 30.52 -43.11 -4.99
N VAL A 397 29.93 -42.47 -3.98
CA VAL A 397 29.31 -43.14 -2.84
C VAL A 397 27.86 -43.44 -3.24
N ALA A 398 27.48 -44.71 -3.22
CA ALA A 398 26.11 -45.10 -3.49
C ALA A 398 25.21 -44.72 -2.29
N HIS A 399 24.87 -43.44 -2.15
CA HIS A 399 23.72 -43.06 -1.37
C HIS A 399 22.48 -43.54 -2.11
N MET A 400 21.86 -44.59 -1.58
CA MET A 400 20.64 -45.17 -2.14
C MET A 400 19.47 -44.21 -1.89
N HIS A 401 19.38 -43.14 -2.67
CA HIS A 401 18.24 -42.24 -2.65
C HIS A 401 17.08 -42.92 -3.39
N VAL A 402 15.94 -43.02 -2.70
CA VAL A 402 14.70 -43.51 -3.31
C VAL A 402 14.16 -42.39 -4.21
N TYR A 403 14.47 -42.46 -5.49
CA TYR A 403 13.90 -41.57 -6.49
C TYR A 403 12.38 -41.81 -6.55
N GLU A 404 11.58 -40.78 -6.25
CA GLU A 404 10.13 -40.88 -6.39
C GLU A 404 9.69 -40.36 -7.76
N PRO A 405 9.01 -41.16 -8.59
CA PRO A 405 8.48 -40.66 -9.85
C PRO A 405 7.32 -39.68 -9.62
N ALA A 406 7.04 -38.85 -10.62
CA ALA A 406 5.87 -37.97 -10.58
C ALA A 406 4.60 -38.81 -10.43
N ARG A 407 3.80 -38.54 -9.40
CA ARG A 407 2.45 -39.12 -9.24
C ARG A 407 1.37 -38.28 -9.89
N TRP A 408 1.67 -37.01 -10.10
CA TRP A 408 0.74 -35.99 -10.57
C TRP A 408 1.35 -35.33 -11.78
N LYS A 409 0.53 -35.01 -12.78
CA LYS A 409 0.87 -34.20 -13.96
C LYS A 409 0.07 -32.91 -13.90
N LEU A 410 0.70 -31.77 -14.14
CA LEU A 410 -0.02 -30.50 -14.21
C LEU A 410 -1.01 -30.52 -15.38
N ARG A 411 -2.25 -30.10 -15.15
CA ARG A 411 -3.23 -29.94 -16.22
C ARG A 411 -2.82 -28.82 -17.18
N LYS A 412 -3.17 -28.98 -18.46
CA LYS A 412 -2.90 -27.97 -19.48
C LYS A 412 -3.63 -26.67 -19.13
N GLY A 413 -2.91 -25.55 -19.12
CA GLY A 413 -3.45 -24.22 -18.83
C GLY A 413 -3.42 -23.82 -17.35
N VAL A 414 -2.92 -24.69 -16.45
CA VAL A 414 -2.64 -24.28 -15.08
C VAL A 414 -1.40 -23.39 -15.08
N HIS A 415 -1.57 -22.15 -14.64
CA HIS A 415 -0.49 -21.18 -14.52
C HIS A 415 0.05 -21.19 -13.10
N GLY A 416 1.37 -21.38 -12.97
CA GLY A 416 2.07 -21.23 -11.71
C GLY A 416 2.34 -19.78 -11.37
N LYS A 417 2.64 -19.50 -10.09
CA LYS A 417 3.16 -18.19 -9.69
C LYS A 417 4.64 -17.96 -10.05
N ASP A 418 5.29 -18.94 -10.68
CA ASP A 418 6.72 -18.92 -11.02
C ASP A 418 7.08 -17.81 -12.00
N ALA A 419 6.17 -17.47 -12.92
CA ALA A 419 6.40 -16.37 -13.84
C ALA A 419 6.57 -15.02 -13.11
N ASP A 420 5.89 -14.85 -11.98
CA ASP A 420 6.04 -13.65 -11.15
C ASP A 420 7.28 -13.74 -10.26
N MET A 421 7.59 -14.92 -9.71
CA MET A 421 8.78 -15.13 -8.88
C MET A 421 10.10 -15.06 -9.65
N ASN A 422 10.08 -15.37 -10.95
CA ASN A 422 11.24 -15.32 -11.83
C ASN A 422 11.22 -14.07 -12.72
N TRP A 423 10.32 -13.12 -12.48
CA TRP A 423 10.24 -11.89 -13.27
C TRP A 423 11.52 -11.08 -13.08
N GLU A 424 12.06 -10.53 -14.17
CA GLU A 424 13.20 -9.63 -14.16
C GLU A 424 12.83 -8.40 -14.99
N PRO A 425 13.25 -7.19 -14.58
CA PRO A 425 13.06 -6.00 -15.39
C PRO A 425 13.85 -6.14 -16.71
N LEU A 426 13.30 -5.59 -17.79
CA LEU A 426 14.03 -5.51 -19.05
C LEU A 426 15.25 -4.60 -18.84
N ARG A 427 16.45 -5.18 -18.82
CA ARG A 427 17.69 -4.41 -18.73
C ARG A 427 17.82 -3.52 -19.98
N PRO A 428 18.15 -2.23 -19.82
CA PRO A 428 18.52 -1.39 -20.95
C PRO A 428 19.62 -2.10 -21.73
N SER A 429 19.45 -2.28 -23.04
CA SER A 429 20.44 -2.90 -23.89
C SER A 429 21.74 -2.08 -23.88
N GLY A 430 22.72 -2.46 -23.07
CA GLY A 430 24.01 -1.77 -23.00
C GLY A 430 24.81 -1.91 -21.69
N THR A 431 24.20 -2.34 -20.60
CA THR A 431 24.89 -2.59 -19.31
C THR A 431 25.23 -4.07 -19.18
N VAL A 432 26.50 -4.42 -19.42
CA VAL A 432 27.10 -5.72 -19.10
C VAL A 432 27.54 -5.71 -17.64
#